data_AF-A0A7S0XW51-F1
#
_entry.id   AF-A0A7S0XW51-F1
#
_cell.length_a   1.000
_cell.length_b   1.000
_cell.length_c   1.000
_cell.angle_alpha   90.00
_cell.angle_beta   90.00
_cell.angle_gamma   90.00
#
_symmetry.space_group_name_H-M   'P 1'
#
loop_
_entity.id
_entity.type
_entity.pdbx_description
1 polymer ?
#
loop_
_entity_poly.entity_id
_entity_poly.type
_entity_poly.pdbx_seq_one_letter_code
_entity_poly.pdbx_strand_id
1 'polypeptide(L)'
;DRVGDGAVEGSSCMMPLADMLNHRPNTRVTWLCTPQGVDFRTVDGLRAGAEAHNNYGPRPNRALLLNYGFCVAGNPSDTYEIVTRLPPGLLHRAERLSLAVKHGVSVDTSGCLTTDLAPSLPLGGTVPLLALFRLASATPHELQILSQAPCPPPPPPGGGGGGGGLSPPPPPSPAVSA
;
A
#
# COMPACT_ATOMS: atom_id res chain seq x y z
N ASP A 1 10.25 9.90 36.66
CA ASP A 1 10.75 10.43 35.37
C ASP A 1 10.84 9.37 34.29
N ARG A 2 9.72 9.11 33.62
CA ARG A 2 9.69 8.59 32.25
C ARG A 2 8.67 9.45 31.50
N VAL A 3 9.18 10.48 30.83
CA VAL A 3 8.38 11.28 29.90
C VAL A 3 8.04 10.36 28.73
N GLY A 4 6.76 10.04 28.60
CA GLY A 4 6.22 9.35 27.43
C GLY A 4 6.38 10.27 26.23
N ASP A 5 7.05 9.77 25.20
CA ASP A 5 7.11 10.41 23.89
C ASP A 5 5.73 10.25 23.24
N GLY A 6 4.85 11.21 23.55
CA GLY A 6 3.56 11.35 22.90
C GLY A 6 3.79 11.80 21.48
N ALA A 7 3.90 10.83 20.56
CA ALA A 7 3.82 11.11 19.14
C ALA A 7 2.55 11.91 18.88
N VAL A 8 2.72 13.18 18.54
CA VAL A 8 1.63 14.11 18.24
C VAL A 8 0.85 13.52 17.07
N GLU A 9 -0.45 13.27 17.26
CA GLU A 9 -1.34 12.91 16.16
C GLU A 9 -1.18 13.96 15.05
N GLY A 10 -0.83 13.50 13.84
CA GLY A 10 -0.60 14.39 12.71
C GLY A 10 -1.88 15.17 12.38
N SER A 11 -1.81 16.50 12.46
CA SER A 11 -2.88 17.36 11.98
C SER A 11 -2.96 17.29 10.45
N SER A 12 -4.17 17.13 9.92
CA SER A 12 -4.42 17.21 8.48
C SER A 12 -4.75 18.65 8.09
N CYS A 13 -4.26 19.08 6.94
CA CYS A 13 -4.54 20.41 6.41
C CYS A 13 -4.67 20.39 4.88
N MET A 14 -5.35 21.39 4.34
CA MET A 14 -5.31 21.69 2.92
C MET A 14 -4.10 22.58 2.64
N MET A 15 -3.36 22.27 1.58
CA MET A 15 -2.20 23.05 1.15
C MET A 15 -2.50 23.66 -0.22
N PRO A 16 -2.84 24.96 -0.28
CA PRO A 16 -3.09 25.64 -1.54
C PRO A 16 -1.91 25.50 -2.50
N LEU A 17 -2.19 25.42 -3.79
CA LEU A 17 -1.23 25.22 -4.89
C LEU A 17 -0.66 23.80 -4.96
N ALA A 18 -0.36 23.17 -3.82
CA ALA A 18 0.09 21.78 -3.78
C ALA A 18 -1.02 20.80 -4.20
N ASP A 19 -2.27 21.14 -3.90
CA ASP A 19 -3.47 20.39 -4.29
C ASP A 19 -3.79 20.44 -5.79
N MET A 20 -3.23 21.40 -6.52
CA MET A 20 -3.40 21.53 -7.98
C MET A 20 -2.61 20.49 -8.80
N LEU A 21 -1.66 19.78 -8.18
CA LEU A 21 -0.78 18.85 -8.88
C LEU A 21 -1.45 17.49 -9.07
N ASN A 22 -1.70 17.11 -10.32
CA ASN A 22 -2.35 15.83 -10.65
C ASN A 22 -1.47 14.62 -10.34
N HIS A 23 -2.12 13.50 -10.01
CA HIS A 23 -1.44 12.24 -9.77
C HIS A 23 -0.89 11.60 -11.05
N ARG A 24 0.36 11.14 -10.99
CA ARG A 24 0.91 10.18 -11.97
C ARG A 24 1.77 9.14 -11.25
N PRO A 25 1.48 7.83 -11.39
CA PRO A 25 2.24 6.77 -10.74
C PRO A 25 3.73 6.84 -11.05
N ASN A 26 4.57 6.52 -10.06
CA ASN A 26 6.03 6.45 -10.16
C ASN A 26 6.73 7.76 -10.53
N THR A 27 6.01 8.89 -10.58
CA THR A 27 6.66 10.20 -10.75
C THR A 27 7.59 10.44 -9.56
N ARG A 28 8.85 10.76 -9.85
CA ARG A 28 9.86 10.97 -8.82
C ARG A 28 9.80 12.41 -8.33
N VAL A 29 9.26 12.58 -7.14
CA VAL A 29 9.07 13.88 -6.48
C VAL A 29 9.55 13.79 -5.04
N THR A 30 9.95 14.92 -4.49
CA THR A 30 10.35 15.04 -3.08
C THR A 30 9.60 16.20 -2.45
N TRP A 31 9.05 15.94 -1.26
CA TRP A 31 8.46 16.95 -0.39
C TRP A 31 9.43 17.23 0.76
N LEU A 32 9.83 18.49 0.95
CA LEU A 32 10.73 18.88 2.03
C LEU A 32 10.02 19.90 2.92
N CYS A 33 9.88 19.58 4.19
CA CYS A 33 9.44 20.55 5.18
C CYS A 33 10.66 21.35 5.68
N THR A 34 10.59 22.66 5.50
CA THR A 34 11.59 23.62 5.99
C THR A 34 10.95 24.52 7.04
N PRO A 35 11.74 25.23 7.86
CA PRO A 35 11.19 26.25 8.76
C PRO A 35 10.36 27.34 8.05
N GLN A 36 10.56 27.54 6.75
CA GLN A 36 9.90 28.56 5.94
C GLN A 36 8.66 28.05 5.22
N GLY A 37 8.44 26.74 5.16
CA GLY A 37 7.31 26.15 4.43
C GLY A 37 7.63 24.78 3.86
N VAL A 38 6.87 24.39 2.84
CA VAL A 38 6.99 23.08 2.20
C VAL A 38 7.44 23.25 0.76
N ASP A 39 8.55 22.59 0.41
CA ASP A 39 9.06 22.54 -0.96
C ASP A 39 8.57 21.27 -1.66
N PHE A 40 7.97 21.44 -2.84
CA PHE A 40 7.76 20.36 -3.80
C PHE A 40 8.83 20.41 -4.88
N ARG A 41 9.56 19.30 -5.08
CA ARG A 41 10.63 19.22 -6.07
C ARG A 41 10.43 18.01 -6.97
N THR A 42 10.48 18.22 -8.29
CA THR A 42 10.59 17.13 -9.25
C THR A 42 12.04 16.66 -9.31
N VAL A 43 12.26 15.34 -9.23
CA VAL A 43 13.61 14.77 -9.35
C VAL A 43 14.01 14.66 -10.81
N ASP A 44 13.05 14.34 -11.66
CA ASP A 44 13.18 14.43 -13.11
C ASP A 44 12.86 15.88 -13.52
N GLY A 45 13.79 16.56 -14.19
CA GLY A 45 13.55 17.93 -14.68
C GLY A 45 12.32 18.02 -15.58
N LEU A 46 11.63 19.16 -15.55
CA LEU A 46 10.43 19.42 -16.36
C LEU A 46 10.76 20.27 -17.59
N ARG A 47 10.18 19.91 -18.74
CA ARG A 47 10.27 20.73 -19.96
C ARG A 47 9.24 21.86 -19.91
N ALA A 48 9.56 22.99 -20.54
CA ALA A 48 8.60 24.08 -20.68
C ALA A 48 7.31 23.60 -21.38
N GLY A 49 6.16 23.96 -20.82
CA GLY A 49 4.84 23.53 -21.30
C GLY A 49 4.42 22.11 -20.88
N ALA A 50 5.28 21.34 -20.21
CA ALA A 50 4.88 20.05 -19.64
C ALA A 50 4.12 20.24 -18.33
N GLU A 51 3.15 19.37 -18.07
CA GLU A 51 2.43 19.32 -16.80
C GLU A 51 3.33 18.82 -15.67
N ALA A 52 3.27 19.49 -14.52
CA ALA A 52 3.89 19.03 -13.30
C ALA A 52 2.97 18.03 -12.58
N HIS A 53 3.40 16.78 -12.50
CA HIS A 53 2.66 15.74 -11.77
C HIS A 53 3.23 15.51 -10.38
N ASN A 54 2.37 15.11 -9.45
CA ASN A 54 2.73 14.58 -8.15
C ASN A 54 2.53 13.05 -8.11
N ASN A 55 3.13 12.38 -7.13
CA ASN A 55 2.89 10.96 -6.84
C ASN A 55 2.24 10.84 -5.46
N TYR A 56 0.97 10.41 -5.42
CA TYR A 56 0.17 10.29 -4.18
C TYR A 56 0.48 9.00 -3.41
N GLY A 57 1.49 8.24 -3.86
CA GLY A 57 1.85 6.93 -3.36
C GLY A 57 1.20 5.77 -4.12
N PRO A 58 1.52 4.52 -3.74
CA PRO A 58 0.96 3.33 -4.36
C PRO A 58 -0.50 3.15 -3.93
N ARG A 59 -1.43 3.76 -4.66
CA ARG A 59 -2.87 3.73 -4.38
C ARG A 59 -3.61 2.90 -5.45
N PRO A 60 -4.45 1.93 -5.05
CA PRO A 60 -5.31 1.22 -5.98
C PRO A 60 -6.42 2.13 -6.51
N ASN A 61 -6.99 1.80 -7.67
CA ASN A 61 -8.03 2.64 -8.30
C ASN A 61 -9.26 2.79 -7.41
N ARG A 62 -9.61 1.79 -6.58
CA ARG A 62 -10.71 1.94 -5.60
C ARG A 62 -10.47 3.11 -4.65
N ALA A 63 -9.23 3.30 -4.17
CA ALA A 63 -8.89 4.36 -3.24
C ALA A 63 -8.77 5.72 -3.94
N LEU A 64 -8.29 5.74 -5.19
CA LEU A 64 -8.27 6.94 -6.02
C LEU A 64 -9.70 7.42 -6.34
N LEU A 65 -10.60 6.51 -6.69
CA LEU A 65 -11.97 6.85 -7.02
C LEU A 65 -12.73 7.39 -5.80
N LEU A 66 -12.65 6.68 -4.66
CA LEU A 66 -13.40 7.06 -3.46
C LEU A 66 -12.90 8.35 -2.80
N ASN A 67 -11.58 8.59 -2.82
CA ASN A 67 -11.00 9.74 -2.12
C ASN A 67 -10.70 10.94 -3.03
N TYR A 68 -10.55 10.72 -4.35
CA TYR A 68 -10.12 11.76 -5.30
C TYR A 68 -10.98 11.85 -6.56
N GLY A 69 -11.93 10.94 -6.78
CA GLY A 69 -12.89 11.02 -7.88
C GLY A 69 -12.37 10.62 -9.26
N PHE A 70 -11.24 9.89 -9.35
CA PHE A 70 -10.70 9.42 -10.64
C PHE A 70 -10.07 8.03 -10.55
N CYS A 71 -9.86 7.40 -11.71
CA CYS A 71 -9.09 6.15 -11.87
C CYS A 71 -7.95 6.37 -12.86
N VAL A 72 -6.86 5.62 -12.71
CA VAL A 72 -5.73 5.62 -13.66
C VAL A 72 -5.79 4.35 -14.52
N ALA A 73 -5.81 4.52 -15.84
CA ALA A 73 -5.74 3.40 -16.77
C ALA A 73 -4.38 2.68 -16.65
N GLY A 74 -4.40 1.35 -16.53
CA GLY A 74 -3.18 0.55 -16.35
C GLY A 74 -2.42 0.88 -15.06
N ASN A 75 -3.12 1.25 -13.99
CA ASN A 75 -2.50 1.59 -12.71
C ASN A 75 -1.62 0.43 -12.20
N PRO A 76 -0.29 0.62 -12.06
CA PRO A 76 0.61 -0.45 -11.62
C PRO A 76 0.41 -0.85 -10.15
N SER A 77 -0.26 -0.01 -9.37
CA SER A 77 -0.61 -0.27 -7.96
C SER A 77 -2.07 -0.70 -7.80
N ASP A 78 -2.77 -1.05 -8.88
CA ASP A 78 -4.17 -1.46 -8.77
C ASP A 78 -4.31 -2.79 -8.03
N THR A 79 -5.32 -2.87 -7.17
CA THR A 79 -5.69 -4.11 -6.48
C THR A 79 -7.21 -4.19 -6.34
N TYR A 80 -7.72 -5.40 -6.50
CA TYR A 80 -9.12 -5.75 -6.34
C TYR A 80 -9.32 -6.44 -5.00
N GLU A 81 -10.24 -5.94 -4.21
CA GLU A 81 -10.58 -6.54 -2.93
C GLU A 81 -11.51 -7.74 -3.17
N ILE A 82 -11.12 -8.91 -2.66
CA ILE A 82 -11.95 -10.11 -2.62
C ILE A 82 -12.42 -10.30 -1.21
N VAL A 83 -13.75 -10.26 -1.05
CA VAL A 83 -14.42 -10.39 0.24
C VAL A 83 -15.28 -11.65 0.23
N THR A 84 -15.12 -12.50 1.25
CA THR A 84 -15.98 -13.68 1.44
C THR A 84 -16.29 -13.89 2.92
N ARG A 85 -17.28 -14.73 3.21
CA ARG A 85 -17.62 -15.12 4.58
C ARG A 85 -17.68 -16.63 4.68
N LEU A 86 -17.09 -17.17 5.74
CA LEU A 86 -17.34 -18.56 6.11
C LEU A 86 -18.75 -18.68 6.68
N PRO A 87 -19.56 -19.66 6.22
CA PRO A 87 -20.90 -19.88 6.75
C PRO A 87 -20.92 -19.99 8.28
N PRO A 88 -21.91 -19.41 8.98
CA PRO A 88 -21.95 -19.44 10.45
C PRO A 88 -21.94 -20.86 11.04
N GLY A 89 -22.56 -21.83 10.35
CA GLY A 89 -22.61 -23.24 10.77
C GLY A 89 -21.46 -24.12 10.25
N LEU A 90 -20.40 -23.54 9.67
CA LEU A 90 -19.29 -24.32 9.12
C LEU A 90 -18.53 -25.02 10.24
N LEU A 91 -18.29 -26.33 10.10
CA LEU A 91 -17.47 -27.09 11.05
C LEU A 91 -16.06 -26.52 11.15
N HIS A 92 -15.55 -26.46 12.39
CA HIS A 92 -14.22 -25.91 12.71
C HIS A 92 -14.03 -24.46 12.24
N ARG A 93 -15.12 -23.65 12.22
CA ARG A 93 -15.06 -22.25 11.76
C ARG A 93 -13.97 -21.43 12.44
N ALA A 94 -13.83 -21.53 13.76
CA ALA A 94 -12.80 -20.79 14.50
C ALA A 94 -11.38 -21.14 14.02
N GLU A 95 -11.08 -22.43 13.86
CA GLU A 95 -9.79 -22.90 13.37
C GLU A 95 -9.51 -22.42 11.94
N ARG A 96 -10.52 -22.50 11.05
CA ARG A 96 -10.40 -22.00 9.66
C ARG A 96 -10.09 -20.50 9.63
N LEU A 97 -10.71 -19.70 10.49
CA LEU A 97 -10.43 -18.26 10.59
C LEU A 97 -9.00 -18.02 11.10
N SER A 98 -8.55 -18.73 12.12
CA SER A 98 -7.19 -18.63 12.64
C SER A 98 -6.14 -19.01 11.57
N LEU A 99 -6.41 -20.04 10.76
CA LEU A 99 -5.55 -20.42 9.65
C LEU A 99 -5.57 -19.40 8.51
N ALA A 100 -6.71 -18.78 8.24
CA ALA A 100 -6.81 -17.71 7.23
C ALA A 100 -5.88 -16.54 7.60
N VAL A 101 -5.92 -16.10 8.87
CA VAL A 101 -4.99 -15.08 9.40
C VAL A 101 -3.54 -15.51 9.26
N LYS A 102 -3.21 -16.75 9.65
CA LYS A 102 -1.84 -17.32 9.53
C LYS A 102 -1.31 -17.27 8.09
N HIS A 103 -2.19 -17.36 7.09
CA HIS A 103 -1.82 -17.34 5.67
C HIS A 103 -2.05 -15.98 4.99
N GLY A 104 -2.18 -14.89 5.76
CA GLY A 104 -2.21 -13.52 5.23
C GLY A 104 -3.57 -13.05 4.73
N VAL A 105 -4.67 -13.72 5.13
CA VAL A 105 -6.04 -13.25 4.89
C VAL A 105 -6.49 -12.40 6.08
N SER A 106 -6.96 -11.20 5.81
CA SER A 106 -7.51 -10.31 6.84
C SER A 106 -8.88 -10.81 7.27
N VAL A 107 -9.17 -10.74 8.58
CA VAL A 107 -10.46 -11.16 9.16
C VAL A 107 -11.04 -10.03 9.98
N ASP A 108 -12.26 -9.60 9.64
CA ASP A 108 -12.96 -8.56 10.42
C ASP A 108 -13.72 -9.15 11.62
N THR A 109 -14.31 -8.27 12.44
CA THR A 109 -15.08 -8.66 13.64
C THR A 109 -16.36 -9.44 13.31
N SER A 110 -16.87 -9.33 12.08
CA SER A 110 -18.01 -10.10 11.58
C SER A 110 -17.60 -11.49 11.04
N GLY A 111 -16.30 -11.78 10.98
CA GLY A 111 -15.73 -12.99 10.38
C GLY A 111 -15.73 -12.96 8.85
N CYS A 112 -15.73 -11.77 8.27
CA CYS A 112 -15.49 -11.55 6.85
C CYS A 112 -14.00 -11.68 6.56
N LEU A 113 -13.68 -12.49 5.55
CA LEU A 113 -12.34 -12.75 5.07
C LEU A 113 -12.08 -11.85 3.87
N THR A 114 -10.99 -11.09 3.93
CA THR A 114 -10.62 -10.11 2.91
C THR A 114 -9.19 -10.35 2.43
N THR A 115 -9.00 -10.32 1.12
CA THR A 115 -7.67 -10.34 0.50
C THR A 115 -7.64 -9.52 -0.77
N ASP A 116 -6.49 -8.89 -1.07
CA ASP A 116 -6.31 -8.09 -2.28
C ASP A 116 -5.69 -8.96 -3.40
N LEU A 117 -6.23 -8.82 -4.60
CA LEU A 117 -5.73 -9.41 -5.84
C LEU A 117 -5.18 -8.30 -6.74
N ALA A 118 -3.89 -8.36 -7.09
CA ALA A 118 -3.32 -7.45 -8.09
C ALA A 118 -3.42 -8.06 -9.50
N PRO A 119 -3.76 -7.28 -10.55
CA PRO A 119 -3.95 -7.77 -11.92
C PRO A 119 -2.69 -8.35 -12.57
N SER A 120 -1.50 -8.03 -12.07
CA SER A 120 -0.20 -8.39 -12.66
C SER A 120 0.55 -9.51 -11.95
N LEU A 121 -0.08 -10.27 -11.04
CA LEU A 121 0.66 -11.17 -10.17
C LEU A 121 1.16 -12.47 -10.83
N PRO A 122 2.47 -12.76 -10.81
CA PRO A 122 2.94 -14.14 -10.76
C PRO A 122 2.47 -14.80 -9.45
N LEU A 123 2.36 -16.13 -9.44
CA LEU A 123 1.75 -17.01 -8.43
C LEU A 123 1.90 -16.62 -6.93
N GLY A 124 2.95 -15.88 -6.53
CA GLY A 124 3.22 -15.51 -5.13
C GLY A 124 2.15 -14.63 -4.44
N GLY A 125 1.49 -13.72 -5.16
CA GLY A 125 0.43 -12.88 -4.56
C GLY A 125 -0.95 -13.53 -4.54
N THR A 126 -1.09 -14.75 -5.08
CA THR A 126 -2.31 -15.55 -4.96
C THR A 126 -2.34 -16.42 -3.70
N VAL A 127 -1.28 -16.42 -2.89
CA VAL A 127 -1.17 -17.30 -1.72
C VAL A 127 -2.33 -17.08 -0.72
N PRO A 128 -2.70 -15.85 -0.34
CA PRO A 128 -3.85 -15.64 0.55
C PRO A 128 -5.18 -16.07 -0.08
N LEU A 129 -5.36 -15.86 -1.39
CA LEU A 129 -6.55 -16.28 -2.13
C LEU A 129 -6.65 -17.82 -2.24
N LEU A 130 -5.54 -18.50 -2.48
CA LEU A 130 -5.48 -19.96 -2.48
C LEU A 130 -5.74 -20.52 -1.08
N ALA A 131 -5.17 -19.89 -0.05
CA ALA A 131 -5.46 -20.24 1.34
C ALA A 131 -6.95 -20.09 1.66
N LEU A 132 -7.56 -19.00 1.19
CA LEU A 132 -8.99 -18.76 1.34
C LEU A 132 -9.83 -19.89 0.74
N PHE A 133 -9.59 -20.26 -0.53
CA PHE A 133 -10.33 -21.34 -1.18
C PHE A 133 -10.08 -22.69 -0.52
N ARG A 134 -8.83 -23.02 -0.19
CA ARG A 134 -8.48 -24.26 0.52
C ARG A 134 -9.18 -24.35 1.87
N LEU A 135 -9.19 -23.27 2.65
CA LEU A 135 -9.84 -23.25 3.96
C LEU A 135 -11.36 -23.23 3.87
N ALA A 136 -11.95 -22.71 2.78
CA ALA A 136 -13.39 -22.77 2.57
C ALA A 136 -13.86 -24.19 2.21
N SER A 137 -13.09 -24.94 1.40
CA SER A 137 -13.48 -26.26 0.91
C SER A 137 -12.87 -27.45 1.67
N ALA A 138 -11.87 -27.23 2.53
CA ALA A 138 -11.15 -28.31 3.21
C ALA A 138 -12.08 -29.23 4.01
N THR A 139 -11.92 -30.53 3.84
CA THR A 139 -12.45 -31.57 4.71
C THR A 139 -11.82 -31.49 6.10
N PRO A 140 -12.41 -32.13 7.14
CA PRO A 140 -11.81 -32.17 8.48
C PRO A 140 -10.38 -32.73 8.48
N HIS A 141 -10.10 -33.76 7.68
CA HIS A 141 -8.76 -34.33 7.55
C HIS A 141 -7.76 -33.37 6.91
N GLU A 142 -8.16 -32.67 5.83
CA GLU A 142 -7.30 -31.67 5.19
C GLU A 142 -7.02 -30.48 6.11
N LEU A 143 -7.98 -30.10 6.97
CA LEU A 143 -7.79 -29.04 7.95
C LEU A 143 -6.67 -29.38 8.94
N GLN A 144 -6.60 -30.64 9.39
CA GLN A 144 -5.53 -31.13 10.25
C GLN A 144 -4.15 -31.08 9.57
N ILE A 145 -4.09 -31.32 8.26
CA ILE A 145 -2.84 -31.19 7.50
C ILE A 145 -2.45 -29.72 7.38
N LEU A 146 -3.40 -28.84 7.05
CA LEU A 146 -3.17 -27.41 6.87
C LEU A 146 -2.72 -26.72 8.17
N SER A 147 -3.19 -27.18 9.33
CA SER A 147 -2.78 -26.60 10.61
C SER A 147 -1.29 -26.82 10.92
N GLN A 148 -0.72 -27.89 10.40
CA GLN A 148 0.70 -28.26 10.56
C GLN A 148 1.63 -27.57 9.55
N ALA A 149 1.09 -26.92 8.51
CA ALA A 149 1.91 -26.29 7.48
C ALA A 149 2.73 -25.10 8.05
N PRO A 150 3.97 -24.88 7.60
CA PRO A 150 4.78 -23.74 8.04
C PRO A 150 4.14 -22.41 7.61
N CYS A 151 4.37 -21.36 8.41
CA CYS A 151 3.91 -20.01 8.09
C CYS A 151 4.62 -19.51 6.82
N PRO A 152 3.91 -18.87 5.87
CA PRO A 152 4.59 -18.22 4.76
C PRO A 152 5.59 -17.16 5.27
N PRO A 153 6.73 -16.97 4.60
CA PRO A 153 7.63 -15.89 4.94
C PRO A 153 6.90 -14.55 4.85
N PRO A 154 7.23 -13.57 5.72
CA PRO A 154 6.62 -12.25 5.64
C PRO A 154 6.83 -11.67 4.23
N PRO A 155 5.88 -10.87 3.71
CA PRO A 155 6.09 -10.19 2.44
C PRO A 155 7.39 -9.39 2.54
N PRO A 156 8.21 -9.33 1.47
CA PRO A 156 9.35 -8.42 1.46
C PRO A 156 8.84 -7.03 1.84
N PRO A 157 9.60 -6.25 2.62
CA PRO A 157 9.21 -4.88 2.92
C PRO A 157 8.87 -4.24 1.58
N GLY A 158 7.60 -3.88 1.40
CA GLY A 158 7.15 -3.25 0.18
C GLY A 158 8.13 -2.12 -0.10
N GLY A 159 8.56 -1.96 -1.35
CA GLY A 159 9.40 -0.86 -1.77
C GLY A 159 8.65 0.46 -1.59
N GLY A 160 8.44 0.85 -0.33
CA GLY A 160 8.07 2.18 0.09
C GLY A 160 9.30 3.01 -0.17
N GLY A 161 9.38 3.56 -1.38
CA GLY A 161 10.15 4.77 -1.62
C GLY A 161 9.58 5.86 -0.72
N GLY A 162 10.10 5.96 0.49
CA GLY A 162 9.57 6.83 1.53
C GLY A 162 10.28 6.61 2.86
N GLY A 163 11.55 7.01 2.93
CA GLY A 163 12.36 6.95 4.13
C GLY A 163 13.65 7.76 4.03
N GLY A 164 13.53 9.09 4.10
CA GLY A 164 14.37 9.97 4.93
C GLY A 164 15.90 9.95 4.85
N GLY A 165 16.53 9.39 3.82
CA GLY A 165 17.99 9.48 3.65
C GLY A 165 18.39 10.83 3.05
N LEU A 166 18.91 11.74 3.88
CA LEU A 166 19.60 12.96 3.43
C LEU A 166 20.74 12.56 2.48
N SER A 167 20.51 12.69 1.18
CA SER A 167 21.60 12.64 0.20
C SER A 167 22.33 13.99 0.25
N PRO A 168 23.68 14.02 0.30
CA PRO A 168 24.41 15.28 0.29
C PRO A 168 24.11 16.06 -1.00
N PRO A 169 24.07 17.40 -0.94
CA PRO A 169 23.76 18.22 -2.10
C PRO A 169 24.77 17.98 -3.24
N PRO A 170 24.33 17.98 -4.51
CA PRO A 170 25.24 17.91 -5.64
C PRO A 170 26.13 19.17 -5.69
N PRO A 171 27.37 19.06 -6.20
CA PRO A 171 28.26 20.21 -6.32
C PRO A 171 27.67 21.27 -7.26
N PRO A 172 27.94 22.56 -7.03
CA PRO A 172 27.43 23.64 -7.88
C PRO A 172 27.97 23.49 -9.31
N SER A 173 27.07 23.57 -10.29
CA SER A 173 27.43 23.65 -11.71
C SER A 173 28.28 24.91 -11.96
N PRO A 174 29.30 24.84 -12.84
CA PRO A 174 30.18 25.96 -13.11
C PRO A 174 29.39 27.15 -13.65
N ALA A 175 29.72 28.34 -13.13
CA ALA A 175 29.15 29.60 -13.58
C ALA A 175 29.38 29.75 -15.10
N VAL A 176 28.29 29.89 -15.85
CA VAL A 176 28.35 30.37 -17.22
C VAL A 176 28.70 31.85 -17.12
N SER A 177 29.96 32.17 -17.41
CA SER A 177 30.38 33.56 -17.63
C SER A 177 29.60 34.15 -18.80
N ALA A 178 29.21 35.43 -18.62
CA ALA A 178 28.36 36.24 -19.48
C ALA A 178 28.74 36.24 -20.97
#